data_AF-A0A9X2G0L6-F1
#
_entry.id   AF-A0A9X2G0L6-F1
#
_cell.length_a   1.000
_cell.length_b   1.000
_cell.length_c   1.000
_cell.angle_alpha   90.00
_cell.angle_beta   90.00
_cell.angle_gamma   90.00
#
_symmetry.space_group_name_H-M   'P 1'
#
loop_
_entity.id
_entity.type
_entity.pdbx_description
1 polymer ?
#
loop_
_entity_poly.entity_id
_entity_poly.type
_entity_poly.pdbx_seq_one_letter_code
_entity_poly.pdbx_strand_id
1 'polypeptide(L)' 'MIDPLVLLAFAPAALALNLTPGADMMFCLGQGLRGGPRAALAADAGIALAIMGHVMLAGLGL' A
#
# COMPACT_ATOMS: atom_id res chain seq x y z
N MET A 1 20.96 7.11 -17.58
CA MET A 1 21.32 7.91 -16.39
C MET A 1 20.06 8.65 -16.00
N ILE A 2 19.60 8.56 -14.74
CA ILE A 2 18.39 9.29 -14.30
C ILE A 2 18.74 10.77 -14.24
N ASP A 3 17.87 11.62 -14.79
CA ASP A 3 18.05 13.07 -14.74
C ASP A 3 17.99 13.57 -13.27
N PRO A 4 19.02 14.29 -12.78
CA PRO A 4 19.08 14.71 -11.38
C PRO A 4 17.94 15.64 -10.96
N LEU A 5 17.43 16.46 -11.89
CA LEU A 5 16.32 17.38 -11.61
C LEU A 5 15.00 16.61 -11.46
N VAL A 6 14.77 15.61 -12.32
CA VAL A 6 13.64 14.67 -12.18
C VAL A 6 13.72 13.93 -10.85
N LEU A 7 14.91 13.45 -10.45
CA LEU A 7 15.07 12.76 -9.17
C LEU A 7 14.81 13.66 -7.97
N LEU A 8 15.30 14.91 -8.02
CA LEU A 8 15.10 15.90 -6.95
C LEU A 8 13.63 16.30 -6.80
N ALA A 9 12.87 16.35 -7.90
CA ALA A 9 11.42 16.58 -7.86
C ALA A 9 10.64 15.33 -7.39
N PHE A 10 11.06 14.14 -7.83
CA PHE A 10 10.41 12.88 -7.49
C PHE A 10 10.56 12.53 -6.01
N ALA A 11 11.75 12.68 -5.43
CA ALA A 11 12.03 12.27 -4.05
C ALA A 11 11.06 12.87 -2.99
N PRO A 12 10.85 14.20 -2.92
CA PRO A 12 9.90 14.77 -1.96
C PRO A 12 8.45 14.40 -2.29
N ALA A 13 8.08 14.28 -3.58
CA ALA A 13 6.74 13.87 -3.97
C ALA A 13 6.45 12.42 -3.55
N ALA A 14 7.39 11.51 -3.78
CA ALA A 14 7.30 10.11 -3.37
C ALA A 14 7.24 9.99 -1.84
N LEU A 15 8.03 10.78 -1.11
CA LEU A 15 7.96 10.82 0.35
C LEU A 15 6.60 11.31 0.83
N ALA A 16 6.07 12.40 0.26
CA ALA A 16 4.75 12.92 0.60
C ALA A 16 3.66 11.85 0.37
N LEU A 17 3.72 11.12 -0.74
CA LEU A 17 2.78 10.04 -1.06
C LEU A 17 2.89 8.84 -0.10
N ASN A 18 4.11 8.46 0.30
CA ASN A 18 4.31 7.36 1.26
C ASN A 18 3.93 7.78 2.70
N LEU A 19 4.05 9.07 3.03
CA LEU A 19 3.67 9.60 4.34
C LEU A 19 2.16 9.83 4.49
N THR A 20 1.41 9.88 3.39
CA THR A 20 -0.06 9.88 3.42
C THR A 20 -0.55 8.44 3.48
N PRO A 21 -0.89 7.89 4.67
CA PRO A 21 -1.34 6.51 4.77
C PRO A 21 -2.63 6.32 3.96
N GLY A 22 -2.62 5.31 3.09
CA GLY A 22 -3.78 4.90 2.31
C GLY A 22 -4.89 4.27 3.16
N ALA A 23 -6.04 4.00 2.54
CA ALA A 23 -7.19 3.40 3.25
C ALA A 23 -6.89 2.00 3.80
N ASP A 24 -6.13 1.19 3.06
CA ASP A 24 -5.61 -0.12 3.45
C ASP A 24 -4.66 -0.04 4.65
N MET A 25 -3.68 0.88 4.60
CA MET A 25 -2.76 1.12 5.69
C MET A 25 -3.48 1.59 6.96
N MET A 26 -4.43 2.53 6.82
CA MET A 26 -5.24 3.02 7.94
C MET A 26 -6.11 1.92 8.55
N PHE A 27 -6.64 1.01 7.73
CA PHE A 27 -7.37 -0.15 8.21
C PHE A 27 -6.49 -1.10 9.00
N CYS A 28 -5.35 -1.53 8.46
CA CYS A 28 -4.39 -2.40 9.14
C CYS A 28 -3.86 -1.76 10.43
N LEU A 29 -3.56 -0.45 10.41
CA LEU A 29 -3.17 0.31 11.59
C LEU A 29 -4.28 0.30 12.64
N GLY A 30 -5.53 0.57 12.26
CA GLY A 30 -6.68 0.51 13.17
C GLY A 30 -6.90 -0.88 13.77
N GLN A 31 -6.74 -1.94 12.97
CA GLN A 31 -6.80 -3.32 13.47
C GLN A 31 -5.62 -3.65 14.39
N GLY A 32 -4.43 -3.15 14.10
CA GLY A 32 -3.25 -3.29 14.95
C GLY A 32 -3.37 -2.58 16.29
N LEU A 33 -3.90 -1.35 16.29
CA LEU A 33 -4.11 -0.55 17.50
C LEU A 33 -5.19 -1.16 18.41
N ARG A 34 -6.23 -1.79 17.83
CA ARG A 34 -7.34 -2.39 18.60
C ARG A 34 -7.11 -3.84 18.98
N GLY A 35 -6.54 -4.64 18.09
CA GLY A 35 -6.44 -6.11 18.18
C GLY A 35 -5.00 -6.64 18.20
N GLY A 36 -4.01 -5.76 18.22
CA GLY A 36 -2.59 -6.13 18.25
C GLY A 36 -2.04 -6.63 16.91
N PRO A 37 -0.77 -7.06 16.89
CA PRO A 37 -0.05 -7.37 15.65
C PRO A 37 -0.67 -8.52 14.85
N ARG A 38 -1.29 -9.51 15.51
CA ARG A 38 -1.95 -10.62 14.81
C ARG A 38 -3.19 -10.18 14.04
N ALA A 39 -3.97 -9.24 14.59
CA ALA A 39 -5.13 -8.68 13.91
C ALA A 39 -4.71 -7.83 12.70
N ALA A 40 -3.63 -7.06 12.83
CA ALA A 40 -3.04 -6.33 11.70
C ALA A 40 -2.56 -7.27 10.58
N LEU A 41 -1.87 -8.36 10.92
CA LEU A 41 -1.43 -9.36 9.93
C LEU A 41 -2.59 -10.06 9.23
N ALA A 42 -3.66 -10.39 9.95
CA ALA A 42 -4.85 -10.99 9.36
C ALA A 42 -5.55 -10.01 8.40
N ALA A 43 -5.64 -8.73 8.77
CA ALA A 43 -6.18 -7.68 7.92
C ALA A 43 -5.35 -7.50 6.63
N ASP A 44 -4.03 -7.42 6.77
CA ASP A 44 -3.09 -7.27 5.65
C ASP A 44 -3.13 -8.46 4.69
N ALA A 45 -3.17 -9.68 5.23
CA ALA A 45 -3.33 -10.90 4.42
C ALA A 45 -4.64 -10.90 3.60
N GLY A 46 -5.74 -10.40 4.19
CA GLY A 46 -7.02 -10.26 3.48
C GLY A 46 -6.93 -9.27 2.32
N ILE A 47 -6.29 -8.12 2.54
CA ILE A 47 -6.04 -7.11 1.49
C ILE A 47 -5.17 -7.68 0.38
N ALA A 48 -4.06 -8.34 0.73
CA ALA A 48 -3.14 -8.94 -0.23
C ALA A 48 -3.85 -9.97 -1.14
N LEU A 49 -4.66 -10.85 -0.55
CA LEU A 49 -5.45 -11.83 -1.31
C LEU A 49 -6.44 -11.16 -2.27
N ALA A 50 -7.13 -10.10 -1.82
CA ALA A 50 -8.07 -9.37 -2.66
C ALA A 50 -7.37 -8.69 -3.84
N ILE A 51 -6.23 -8.04 -3.60
CA ILE A 51 -5.41 -7.39 -4.64
C ILE A 51 -4.89 -8.43 -5.63
N MET A 52 -4.40 -9.58 -5.16
CA MET A 52 -3.95 -10.67 -6.04
C MET A 52 -5.07 -11.15 -6.96
N GLY A 53 -6.29 -11.36 -6.42
CA GLY A 53 -7.44 -11.74 -7.24
C GLY A 53 -7.80 -10.68 -8.26
N HIS A 54 -7.84 -9.41 -7.85
CA HIS A 54 -8.15 -8.29 -8.75
C HIS A 54 -7.12 -8.16 -9.88
N VAL A 55 -5.82 -8.18 -9.55
CA VAL A 55 -4.73 -8.07 -10.54
C VAL A 55 -4.70 -9.28 -11.47
N MET A 56 -5.00 -10.48 -10.97
CA MET A 56 -5.11 -11.67 -11.82
C MET A 56 -6.24 -11.52 -12.85
N LEU A 57 -7.41 -11.06 -12.43
CA LEU A 57 -8.55 -10.82 -13.33
C LEU A 57 -8.21 -9.74 -14.37
N ALA A 58 -7.66 -8.60 -13.93
CA ALA A 58 -7.22 -7.53 -14.81
C ALA A 58 -6.14 -8.01 -15.81
N GLY A 59 -5.21 -8.86 -15.37
CA GLY A 59 -4.19 -9.47 -16.23
C GLY A 59 -4.75 -10.47 -17.25
N LEU A 60 -5.89 -11.10 -16.94
CA LEU A 60 -6.64 -11.95 -17.87
C LEU A 60 -7.54 -11.14 -18.82
N GLY A 61 -7.63 -9.82 -18.64
CA GLY A 61 -8.42 -8.91 -19.49
C GLY A 61 -9.89 -8.79 -19.11
N LEU A 62 -10.25 -9.14 -17.88
CA LEU A 62 -11.58 -8.90 -17.29
C LEU A 62 -11.59 -7.58 -16.49
#